data_AF-A0A3M0FGZ7-F1
#
_entry.id   AF-A0A3M0FGZ7-F1
#
_cell.length_a   1.000
_cell.length_b   1.000
_cell.length_c   1.000
_cell.angle_alpha   90.00
_cell.angle_beta   90.00
_cell.angle_gamma   90.00
#
_symmetry.space_group_name_H-M   'P 1'
#
loop_
_entity.id
_entity.type
_entity.pdbx_description
1 polymer ?
#
loop_
_entity_poly.entity_id
_entity_poly.type
_entity_poly.pdbx_seq_one_letter_code
_entity_poly.pdbx_strand_id
1 'polypeptide(L)'
;MIEALAASDIGFWIDAIGRLVIATAAGMVLGWERSRENRQIMGLRTLGLVGLASCIAVQAIVHSGLPNVNADAAGRAMQGILSGVGFIGAGAVLRVGQGQEVHGLATAACIWVTATIGAAAGLAVWPLIIGGLSLAMLVLFVGAPLERRIRERARLTPAEADRKDAERKP
;
A
#
# COMPACT_ATOMS: atom_id res chain seq x y z
N MET A 1 -29.15 -11.57 31.61
CA MET A 1 -28.03 -12.47 31.23
C MET A 1 -27.99 -12.72 29.72
N ILE A 2 -29.10 -13.10 29.08
CA ILE A 2 -29.17 -13.29 27.61
C ILE A 2 -28.96 -11.97 26.83
N GLU A 3 -29.54 -10.85 27.27
CA GLU A 3 -29.31 -9.55 26.62
C GLU A 3 -27.86 -9.06 26.71
N ALA A 4 -27.15 -9.40 27.78
CA ALA A 4 -25.74 -9.03 27.93
C ALA A 4 -24.82 -9.85 27.00
N LEU A 5 -25.15 -11.12 26.74
CA LEU A 5 -24.48 -11.96 25.74
C LEU A 5 -24.77 -11.48 24.31
N ALA A 6 -26.03 -11.16 24.01
CA ALA A 6 -26.42 -10.64 22.70
C ALA A 6 -25.77 -9.26 22.43
N ALA A 7 -25.68 -8.39 23.44
CA ALA A 7 -25.00 -7.11 23.34
C ALA A 7 -23.48 -7.26 23.15
N SER A 8 -22.84 -8.26 23.78
CA SER A 8 -21.42 -8.54 23.56
C SER A 8 -21.15 -9.09 22.15
N ASP A 9 -22.04 -9.93 21.63
CA ASP A 9 -21.92 -10.45 20.25
C ASP A 9 -22.13 -9.33 19.23
N ILE A 10 -23.12 -8.46 19.43
CA ILE A 10 -23.39 -7.32 18.55
C ILE A 10 -22.21 -6.33 18.57
N GLY A 11 -21.69 -6.00 19.75
CA GLY A 11 -20.54 -5.10 19.88
C GLY A 11 -19.30 -5.63 19.16
N PHE A 12 -19.07 -6.94 19.24
CA PHE A 12 -18.01 -7.63 18.50
C PHE A 12 -18.17 -7.48 16.98
N TRP A 13 -19.35 -7.79 16.43
CA TRP A 13 -19.59 -7.71 14.99
C TRP A 13 -19.50 -6.26 14.46
N ILE A 14 -19.95 -5.28 15.24
CA ILE A 14 -19.84 -3.86 14.89
C ILE A 14 -18.37 -3.44 14.81
N ASP A 15 -17.54 -3.82 15.78
CA ASP A 15 -16.11 -3.53 15.75
C ASP A 15 -15.40 -4.24 14.59
N ALA A 16 -15.70 -5.52 14.37
CA ALA A 16 -15.14 -6.30 13.26
C ALA A 16 -15.44 -5.64 11.90
N ILE A 17 -16.70 -5.26 11.66
CA ILE A 17 -17.13 -4.57 10.44
C ILE A 17 -16.50 -3.17 10.34
N GLY A 18 -16.42 -2.44 11.46
CA GLY A 18 -15.77 -1.13 11.52
C GLY A 18 -14.31 -1.18 11.08
N ARG A 19 -13.55 -2.19 11.52
CA ARG A 19 -12.17 -2.43 11.09
C ARG A 19 -12.06 -2.76 9.60
N LEU A 20 -13.02 -3.49 9.03
CA LEU A 20 -13.07 -3.77 7.58
C LEU A 20 -13.29 -2.49 6.77
N VAL A 21 -14.21 -1.63 7.23
CA VAL A 21 -14.48 -0.34 6.59
C VAL A 21 -13.23 0.55 6.64
N ILE A 22 -12.56 0.64 7.80
CA ILE A 22 -11.34 1.45 7.94
C ILE A 22 -10.20 0.92 7.08
N ALA A 23 -9.99 -0.40 7.03
CA ALA A 23 -8.99 -1.01 6.16
C ALA A 23 -9.23 -0.69 4.68
N THR A 24 -10.49 -0.80 4.24
CA THR A 24 -10.90 -0.49 2.87
C THR A 24 -10.69 0.99 2.57
N ALA A 25 -11.13 1.87 3.48
CA ALA A 25 -11.00 3.32 3.33
C ALA A 25 -9.53 3.75 3.25
N ALA A 26 -8.66 3.20 4.11
CA ALA A 26 -7.22 3.48 4.07
C ALA A 26 -6.60 3.10 2.72
N GLY A 27 -6.94 1.92 2.18
CA GLY A 27 -6.50 1.50 0.85
C GLY A 27 -7.04 2.40 -0.26
N MET A 28 -8.29 2.85 -0.17
CA MET A 28 -8.88 3.79 -1.12
C MET A 28 -8.20 5.16 -1.08
N VAL A 29 -7.85 5.67 0.10
CA VAL A 29 -7.11 6.93 0.27
C VAL A 29 -5.74 6.84 -0.41
N LEU A 30 -5.00 5.75 -0.21
CA LEU A 30 -3.74 5.51 -0.93
C LEU A 30 -3.95 5.45 -2.45
N GLY A 31 -5.04 4.82 -2.90
CA GLY A 31 -5.38 4.69 -4.31
C GLY A 31 -5.89 5.98 -4.97
N TRP A 32 -6.39 6.93 -4.18
CA TRP A 32 -6.91 8.21 -4.69
C TRP A 32 -5.81 9.05 -5.31
N GLU A 33 -4.71 9.22 -4.58
CA GLU A 33 -3.54 9.98 -5.06
C GLU A 33 -3.01 9.37 -6.37
N ARG A 34 -3.02 8.04 -6.45
CA ARG A 34 -2.59 7.28 -7.62
C ARG A 34 -3.49 7.44 -8.83
N SER A 35 -4.81 7.47 -8.64
CA SER A 35 -5.76 7.62 -9.73
C SER A 35 -5.67 8.99 -10.41
N ARG A 36 -5.21 10.02 -9.69
CA ARG A 36 -5.08 11.38 -10.24
C ARG A 36 -3.91 11.55 -11.21
N GLU A 37 -2.88 10.71 -11.11
CA GLU A 37 -1.68 10.84 -11.96
C GLU A 37 -1.81 10.14 -13.33
N ASN A 38 -2.99 9.59 -13.67
CA ASN A 38 -3.39 9.09 -15.00
C ASN A 38 -2.43 8.08 -15.69
N ARG A 39 -1.44 7.53 -14.96
CA ARG A 39 -0.38 6.65 -15.49
C ARG A 39 -0.19 5.35 -14.73
N GLN A 40 -0.95 5.11 -13.67
CA GLN A 40 -0.69 4.02 -12.73
C GLN A 40 -1.69 2.86 -12.92
N ILE A 41 -1.17 1.64 -12.93
CA ILE A 41 -1.86 0.38 -13.30
C ILE A 41 -2.95 -0.03 -12.28
N MET A 42 -2.89 0.49 -11.05
CA MET A 42 -3.82 0.15 -9.96
C MET A 42 -4.31 1.42 -9.25
N GLY A 43 -5.62 1.46 -8.98
CA GLY A 43 -6.30 2.63 -8.38
C GLY A 43 -7.10 2.28 -7.12
N LEU A 44 -8.05 3.16 -6.79
CA LEU A 44 -8.91 3.10 -5.59
C LEU A 44 -9.51 1.72 -5.29
N ARG A 45 -10.09 1.07 -6.31
CA ARG A 45 -10.77 -0.23 -6.15
C ARG A 45 -9.80 -1.32 -5.74
N THR A 46 -8.63 -1.38 -6.39
CA THR A 46 -7.68 -2.46 -6.17
C THR A 46 -7.03 -2.35 -4.80
N LEU A 47 -6.57 -1.16 -4.40
CA LEU A 47 -5.97 -0.97 -3.08
C LEU A 47 -7.02 -1.12 -1.96
N GLY A 48 -8.25 -0.65 -2.17
CA GLY A 48 -9.36 -0.91 -1.23
C GLY A 48 -9.58 -2.41 -1.00
N LEU A 49 -9.61 -3.22 -2.06
CA LEU A 49 -9.77 -4.68 -1.96
C LEU A 49 -8.58 -5.37 -1.30
N VAL A 50 -7.35 -4.91 -1.54
CA VAL A 50 -6.15 -5.46 -0.88
C VAL A 50 -6.22 -5.22 0.63
N GLY A 51 -6.54 -3.99 1.05
CA GLY A 51 -6.68 -3.65 2.48
C GLY A 51 -7.80 -4.45 3.14
N LEU A 52 -8.94 -4.58 2.47
CA LEU A 52 -10.07 -5.41 2.93
C LEU A 52 -9.65 -6.87 3.10
N ALA A 53 -9.04 -7.48 2.08
CA ALA A 53 -8.65 -8.89 2.09
C ALA A 53 -7.64 -9.19 3.21
N SER A 54 -6.65 -8.32 3.41
CA SER A 54 -5.68 -8.47 4.49
C SER A 54 -6.31 -8.35 5.88
N CYS A 55 -7.28 -7.43 6.05
CA CYS A 55 -8.03 -7.30 7.31
C CYS A 55 -8.87 -8.55 7.59
N ILE A 56 -9.60 -9.06 6.59
CA ILE A 56 -10.38 -10.31 6.70
C ILE A 56 -9.47 -11.47 7.10
N ALA A 57 -8.35 -11.65 6.41
CA ALA A 57 -7.42 -12.76 6.67
C ALA A 57 -6.90 -12.75 8.11
N VAL A 58 -6.51 -11.58 8.63
CA VAL A 58 -6.06 -11.45 10.01
C VAL A 58 -7.19 -11.69 11.01
N GLN A 59 -8.36 -11.07 10.82
CA GLN A 59 -9.49 -11.23 11.73
C GLN A 59 -10.00 -12.69 11.76
N ALA A 60 -9.99 -13.39 10.62
CA ALA A 60 -10.37 -14.80 10.56
C ALA A 60 -9.46 -15.69 11.41
N ILE A 61 -8.16 -15.37 11.48
CA ILE A 61 -7.22 -16.10 12.33
C ILE A 61 -7.42 -15.75 13.79
N VAL A 62 -7.42 -14.45 14.13
CA VAL A 62 -7.55 -13.96 15.51
C VAL A 62 -8.85 -14.45 16.18
N HIS A 63 -9.93 -14.54 15.41
CA HIS A 63 -11.25 -14.96 15.90
C HIS A 63 -11.59 -16.43 15.61
N SER A 64 -10.62 -17.24 15.17
CA SER A 64 -10.86 -18.66 14.84
C SER A 64 -11.23 -19.54 16.03
N GLY A 65 -11.09 -19.06 17.27
CA GLY A 65 -11.37 -19.82 18.49
C GLY A 65 -10.42 -20.98 18.74
N LEU A 66 -9.35 -21.11 17.95
CA LEU A 66 -8.36 -22.15 18.10
C LEU A 66 -7.50 -21.88 19.36
N PRO A 67 -7.20 -22.91 20.19
CA PRO A 67 -6.28 -22.76 21.31
C PRO A 67 -4.88 -22.36 20.80
N ASN A 68 -4.21 -21.41 21.46
CA ASN A 68 -2.86 -20.91 21.13
C ASN A 68 -2.73 -20.12 19.81
N VAL A 69 -3.78 -19.45 19.35
CA VAL A 69 -3.66 -18.39 18.34
C VAL A 69 -3.03 -17.16 18.99
N ASN A 70 -1.72 -17.22 19.16
CA ASN A 70 -0.90 -16.16 19.72
C ASN A 70 -0.36 -15.29 18.55
N ALA A 71 0.88 -14.80 18.66
CA ALA A 71 1.54 -14.04 17.61
C ALA A 71 1.93 -14.89 16.37
N ASP A 72 2.20 -16.19 16.56
CA ASP A 72 2.73 -17.07 15.50
C ASP A 72 1.75 -17.29 14.35
N ALA A 73 0.46 -17.50 14.65
CA ALA A 73 -0.55 -17.73 13.62
C ALA A 73 -0.81 -16.46 12.80
N ALA A 74 -0.89 -15.30 13.46
CA ALA A 74 -1.00 -14.00 12.80
C ALA A 74 0.28 -13.68 11.99
N GLY A 75 1.45 -14.04 12.50
CA GLY A 75 2.73 -13.92 11.80
C GLY A 75 2.79 -14.75 10.51
N ARG A 76 2.33 -16.00 10.55
CA ARG A 76 2.22 -16.85 9.35
C ARG A 76 1.21 -16.33 8.34
N ALA A 77 0.06 -15.83 8.82
CA ALA A 77 -0.92 -15.19 7.94
C ALA A 77 -0.34 -13.95 7.26
N MET A 78 0.39 -13.12 8.01
CA MET A 78 1.12 -11.97 7.47
C MET A 78 2.16 -12.40 6.43
N GLN A 79 2.96 -13.42 6.70
CA GLN A 79 3.93 -13.97 5.75
C GLN A 79 3.24 -14.42 4.44
N GLY A 80 2.11 -15.12 4.55
CA GLY A 80 1.31 -15.53 3.40
C GLY A 80 0.77 -14.35 2.59
N ILE A 81 0.20 -13.34 3.26
CA ILE A 81 -0.30 -12.09 2.65
C ILE A 81 0.84 -11.37 1.92
N LEU A 82 1.98 -11.16 2.58
CA LEU A 82 3.12 -10.43 2.01
C LEU A 82 3.74 -11.18 0.82
N SER A 83 3.78 -12.51 0.89
CA SER A 83 4.24 -13.35 -0.23
C SER A 83 3.29 -13.23 -1.44
N GLY A 84 1.98 -13.38 -1.22
CA GLY A 84 0.98 -13.28 -2.29
C GLY A 84 0.92 -11.89 -2.93
N VAL A 85 0.95 -10.83 -2.11
CA VAL A 85 0.99 -9.44 -2.58
C VAL A 85 2.31 -9.12 -3.28
N GLY A 86 3.43 -9.72 -2.85
CA GLY A 86 4.73 -9.62 -3.52
C GLY A 86 4.66 -10.14 -4.97
N PHE A 87 3.95 -11.24 -5.21
CA PHE A 87 3.72 -11.75 -6.57
C PHE A 87 2.87 -10.80 -7.43
N ILE A 88 1.79 -10.22 -6.87
CA ILE A 88 0.97 -9.21 -7.56
C ILE A 88 1.81 -7.96 -7.87
N GLY A 89 2.63 -7.52 -6.92
CA GLY A 89 3.55 -6.39 -7.08
C GLY A 89 4.57 -6.63 -8.18
N ALA A 90 5.17 -7.82 -8.23
CA ALA A 90 6.09 -8.21 -9.31
C ALA A 90 5.39 -8.19 -10.68
N GLY A 91 4.14 -8.67 -10.76
CA GLY A 91 3.34 -8.59 -11.99
C GLY A 91 2.97 -7.17 -12.41
N ALA A 92 2.85 -6.24 -11.46
CA ALA A 92 2.62 -4.82 -11.74
C ALA A 92 3.87 -4.07 -12.24
N VAL A 93 5.06 -4.66 -12.06
CA VAL A 93 6.32 -4.10 -12.57
C VAL A 93 6.53 -4.59 -14.01
N LEU A 94 5.92 -3.88 -14.97
CA LEU A 94 6.10 -4.15 -16.39
C LEU A 94 7.29 -3.35 -16.94
N ARG A 95 8.21 -4.02 -17.65
CA ARG A 95 9.18 -3.37 -18.53
C ARG A 95 8.49 -3.01 -19.84
N VAL A 96 8.29 -1.73 -20.10
CA VAL A 96 7.68 -1.27 -21.35
C VAL A 96 8.80 -1.02 -22.38
N GLY A 97 8.96 -1.94 -23.33
CA GLY A 97 9.81 -1.78 -24.51
C GLY A 97 11.31 -2.01 -24.30
N GLN A 98 12.10 -1.85 -25.39
CA GLN A 98 13.57 -2.01 -25.42
C GLN A 98 14.35 -0.93 -24.64
N GLY A 99 13.69 -0.17 -23.76
CA GLY A 99 14.29 0.91 -22.96
C GLY A 99 14.39 0.55 -21.48
N GLN A 100 15.47 0.98 -20.83
CA GLN A 100 15.83 0.64 -19.45
C GLN A 100 14.93 1.21 -18.34
N GLU A 101 13.74 1.75 -18.66
CA GLU A 101 12.87 2.35 -17.64
C GLU A 101 11.89 1.32 -17.04
N VAL A 102 12.08 1.02 -15.77
CA VAL A 102 11.18 0.17 -14.97
C VAL A 102 9.97 1.00 -14.55
N HIS A 103 8.77 0.63 -15.00
CA HIS A 103 7.51 1.24 -14.58
C HIS A 103 6.84 0.39 -13.49
N GLY A 104 6.08 1.02 -12.58
CA GLY A 104 5.23 0.29 -11.62
C GLY A 104 5.88 -0.08 -10.28
N LEU A 105 7.15 0.26 -10.02
CA LEU A 105 7.80 0.08 -8.71
C LEU A 105 7.00 0.74 -7.56
N ALA A 106 6.58 1.98 -7.80
CA ALA A 106 5.79 2.73 -6.84
C ALA A 106 4.39 2.09 -6.66
N THR A 107 3.83 1.47 -7.71
CA THR A 107 2.60 0.64 -7.63
C THR A 107 2.81 -0.51 -6.68
N ALA A 108 3.83 -1.35 -6.92
CA ALA A 108 4.15 -2.49 -6.07
C ALA A 108 4.31 -2.10 -4.59
N ALA A 109 5.03 -1.01 -4.31
CA ALA A 109 5.19 -0.50 -2.95
C ALA A 109 3.86 -0.12 -2.29
N CYS A 110 2.93 0.50 -3.03
CA CYS A 110 1.61 0.85 -2.49
C CYS A 110 0.75 -0.37 -2.17
N ILE A 111 0.82 -1.43 -2.97
CA ILE A 111 0.10 -2.68 -2.67
C ILE A 111 0.63 -3.25 -1.35
N TRP A 112 1.96 -3.23 -1.18
CA TRP A 112 2.62 -3.72 0.01
C TRP A 112 2.21 -2.96 1.27
N VAL A 113 2.26 -1.62 1.22
CA VAL A 113 1.80 -0.75 2.32
C VAL A 113 0.31 -0.93 2.61
N THR A 114 -0.52 -1.07 1.57
CA THR A 114 -1.95 -1.25 1.77
C THR A 114 -2.28 -2.56 2.46
N ALA A 115 -1.57 -3.64 2.09
CA ALA A 115 -1.74 -4.94 2.73
C ALA A 115 -1.32 -4.92 4.21
N THR A 116 -0.21 -4.27 4.54
CA THR A 116 0.25 -4.16 5.94
C THR A 116 -0.68 -3.29 6.79
N ILE A 117 -1.21 -2.19 6.24
CA ILE A 117 -2.21 -1.36 6.93
C ILE A 117 -3.52 -2.15 7.13
N GLY A 118 -3.98 -2.88 6.12
CA GLY A 118 -5.17 -3.73 6.24
C GLY A 118 -5.00 -4.81 7.32
N ALA A 119 -3.83 -5.43 7.37
CA ALA A 119 -3.51 -6.40 8.41
C ALA A 119 -3.42 -5.77 9.81
N ALA A 120 -2.83 -4.57 9.93
CA ALA A 120 -2.82 -3.80 11.18
C ALA A 120 -4.22 -3.41 11.66
N ALA A 121 -5.14 -3.09 10.72
CA ALA A 121 -6.56 -2.89 11.02
C ALA A 121 -7.24 -4.15 11.54
N GLY A 122 -6.91 -5.33 10.99
CA GLY A 122 -7.38 -6.60 11.53
C GLY A 122 -6.96 -6.84 12.99
N LEU A 123 -5.76 -6.40 13.36
CA LEU A 123 -5.25 -6.44 14.74
C LEU A 123 -5.66 -5.24 15.61
N ALA A 124 -6.40 -4.26 15.07
CA ALA A 124 -6.71 -2.98 15.73
C ALA A 124 -5.50 -2.21 16.29
N VAL A 125 -4.37 -2.24 15.58
CA VAL A 125 -3.19 -1.45 15.95
C VAL A 125 -3.31 -0.04 15.37
N TRP A 126 -4.20 0.78 15.95
CA TRP A 126 -4.57 2.11 15.45
C TRP A 126 -3.39 3.06 15.16
N PRO A 127 -2.34 3.14 16.00
CA PRO A 127 -1.20 4.02 15.72
C PRO A 127 -0.48 3.66 14.41
N LEU A 128 -0.38 2.37 14.08
CA LEU A 128 0.26 1.93 12.83
C LEU A 128 -0.60 2.23 11.60
N ILE A 129 -1.92 2.18 11.75
CA ILE A 129 -2.86 2.53 10.66
C ILE A 129 -2.73 4.02 10.32
N ILE A 130 -2.85 4.89 11.34
CA ILE A 130 -2.82 6.34 11.15
C ILE A 130 -1.41 6.81 10.76
N GLY A 131 -0.39 6.37 11.48
CA GLY A 131 1.01 6.72 11.20
C GLY A 131 1.50 6.17 9.86
N GLY A 132 1.17 4.92 9.56
CA GLY A 132 1.53 4.28 8.29
C GLY A 132 0.85 4.93 7.09
N LEU A 133 -0.46 5.19 7.18
CA LEU A 133 -1.21 5.87 6.11
C LEU A 133 -0.69 7.29 5.87
N SER A 134 -0.50 8.07 6.94
CA SER A 134 -0.04 9.46 6.84
C SER A 134 1.38 9.56 6.26
N LEU A 135 2.31 8.71 6.73
CA LEU A 135 3.68 8.68 6.20
C LEU A 135 3.71 8.19 4.74
N ALA A 136 2.93 7.17 4.40
CA ALA A 136 2.82 6.69 3.03
C ALA A 136 2.29 7.78 2.09
N MET A 137 1.27 8.52 2.51
CA MET A 137 0.76 9.66 1.74
C MET A 137 1.79 10.78 1.61
N LEU A 138 2.54 11.09 2.67
CA LEU A 138 3.62 12.07 2.62
C LEU A 138 4.69 11.66 1.59
N VAL A 139 5.12 10.40 1.62
CA VAL A 139 6.12 9.88 0.66
C VAL A 139 5.59 9.95 -0.77
N LEU A 140 4.33 9.60 -1.00
CA LEU A 140 3.73 9.67 -2.33
C LEU A 140 3.60 11.11 -2.84
N PHE A 141 3.17 12.03 -1.98
CA PHE A 141 2.97 13.44 -2.33
C PHE A 141 4.29 14.19 -2.57
N VAL A 142 5.34 13.89 -1.79
CA VAL A 142 6.65 14.53 -1.93
C VAL A 142 7.52 13.82 -2.98
N GLY A 143 7.39 12.51 -3.12
CA GLY A 143 8.21 11.70 -4.02
C GLY A 143 8.04 12.08 -5.49
N ALA A 144 6.79 12.22 -5.96
CA ALA A 144 6.50 12.56 -7.35
C ALA A 144 7.13 13.90 -7.82
N PRO A 145 6.97 15.05 -7.11
CA PRO A 145 7.61 16.29 -7.52
C PRO A 145 9.14 16.26 -7.35
N LEU A 146 9.65 15.52 -6.37
CA LEU A 146 11.09 15.39 -6.15
C LEU A 146 11.76 14.61 -7.29
N GLU A 147 11.18 13.48 -7.70
CA GLU A 147 11.68 12.69 -8.84
C GLU A 147 11.67 13.50 -10.14
N ARG A 148 10.64 14.31 -10.38
CA ARG A 148 10.57 15.21 -11.54
C ARG A 148 11.72 16.22 -11.53
N ARG A 149 11.96 16.89 -10.39
CA ARG A 149 13.05 17.87 -10.25
C ARG A 149 14.44 17.25 -10.44
N ILE A 150 14.65 16.05 -9.91
CA ILE A 150 15.93 15.33 -10.07
C ILE A 150 16.15 14.99 -11.54
N ARG A 151 15.13 14.48 -12.23
CA ARG A 151 15.19 14.14 -13.65
C ARG A 151 15.43 15.36 -14.54
N GLU A 152 14.79 16.49 -14.24
CA GLU A 152 15.00 17.75 -14.96
C GLU A 152 16.44 18.25 -14.82
N ARG A 153 16.99 18.25 -13.60
CA ARG A 153 18.41 18.62 -13.37
C ARG A 153 19.37 17.70 -14.10
N ALA A 154 19.13 16.39 -14.05
CA ALA A 154 19.96 15.39 -14.73
C ALA A 154 19.88 15.47 -16.27
N ARG A 155 18.83 16.05 -16.85
CA ARG A 155 18.74 16.33 -18.30
C ARG A 155 19.45 17.61 -18.71
N LEU A 156 19.53 18.59 -17.82
CA LEU A 156 20.21 19.87 -18.08
C LEU A 156 21.74 19.71 -18.05
N THR A 157 22.30 18.89 -17.15
CA THR A 157 23.76 18.71 -17.04
C THR A 157 24.42 18.18 -18.34
N PRO A 158 23.86 17.17 -19.04
CA PRO A 158 24.42 16.70 -20.33
C PRO A 158 24.24 17.72 -21.47
N ALA A 159 23.10 18.42 -21.52
CA ALA A 159 22.83 19.41 -22.56
C ALA A 159 23.71 20.67 -22.40
N GLU A 160 24.00 21.08 -21.17
CA GLU A 160 24.92 22.17 -20.87
C GLU A 160 26.38 21.80 -21.17
N ALA A 161 26.77 20.54 -20.99
CA ALA A 161 28.10 20.04 -21.36
C ALA A 161 28.30 20.04 -22.89
N ASP A 162 27.33 19.49 -23.65
CA ASP A 162 27.39 19.43 -25.12
C ASP A 162 27.37 20.83 -25.75
N ARG A 163 26.58 21.76 -25.19
CA ARG A 163 26.57 23.15 -25.64
C ARG A 163 27.91 23.86 -25.42
N LYS A 164 28.55 23.66 -24.26
CA LYS A 164 29.87 24.23 -23.98
C LYS A 164 30.95 23.66 -24.89
N ASP A 165 30.85 22.39 -25.28
CA ASP A 165 31.77 21.77 -26.22
C ASP A 165 31.55 22.26 -27.66
N ALA A 166 30.31 22.53 -28.07
CA ALA A 166 29.97 23.13 -29.36
C ALA A 166 30.45 24.58 -29.49
N GLU A 167 30.33 25.40 -28.43
CA GLU A 167 30.83 26.78 -28.40
C GLU A 167 32.37 26.86 -28.33
N ARG A 168 33.05 25.75 -28.01
CA ARG A 168 34.52 25.68 -27.89
C ARG A 168 35.23 25.13 -29.14
N LYS A 169 34.49 24.62 -30.13
CA LYS A 169 35.05 24.24 -31.44
C LYS A 169 35.24 25.51 -32.29
N PRO A 170 36.48 25.80 -32.75
CA PRO A 170 36.80 26.97 -33.55
C PRO A 170 36.23 26.91 -34.98
#